data_AF-A0A2D7JDJ6-F1
#
_entry.id   AF-A0A2D7JDJ6-F1
#
_cell.length_a   1.000
_cell.length_b   1.000
_cell.length_c   1.000
_cell.angle_alpha   90.00
_cell.angle_beta   90.00
_cell.angle_gamma   90.00
#
_symmetry.space_group_name_H-M   'P 1'
#
loop_
_entity.id
_entity.type
_entity.pdbx_description
1 polymer ?
#
loop_
_entity_poly.entity_id
_entity_poly.type
_entity_poly.pdbx_seq_one_letter_code
_entity_poly.pdbx_strand_id
1 'polypeptide(L)' 'MLPGPGNSESANGSTAGAAASNEQTWDAVETYFECITTCSLDDGECITQCVEQLRDAEES' A
#
# COMPACT_ATOMS: atom_id res chain seq x y z
N MET A 1 -21.75 -37.78 -22.95
CA MET A 1 -21.36 -36.42 -22.58
C MET A 1 -22.51 -35.81 -21.78
N LEU A 2 -22.48 -35.93 -20.45
CA LEU A 2 -23.48 -35.28 -19.59
C LEU A 2 -23.05 -33.83 -19.35
N PRO A 3 -23.91 -32.82 -19.55
CA PRO A 3 -23.63 -31.46 -19.08
C PRO A 3 -23.76 -31.41 -17.55
N GLY A 4 -22.67 -31.03 -16.88
CA GLY A 4 -22.63 -30.87 -15.43
C GLY A 4 -23.39 -29.62 -14.95
N PRO A 5 -23.80 -29.58 -13.67
CA PRO A 5 -24.60 -28.50 -13.11
C PRO A 5 -23.80 -27.20 -12.99
N GLY A 6 -24.51 -26.09 -13.16
CA GLY A 6 -23.97 -24.75 -13.20
C GLY A 6 -23.08 -24.38 -12.02
N ASN A 7 -21.99 -23.69 -12.32
CA ASN A 7 -21.28 -22.92 -11.30
C ASN A 7 -22.01 -21.60 -11.15
N SER A 8 -22.66 -21.46 -10.00
CA SER A 8 -23.21 -20.22 -9.49
C SER A 8 -22.09 -19.19 -9.44
N GLU A 9 -22.24 -18.09 -10.18
CA GLU A 9 -21.45 -16.88 -10.01
C GLU A 9 -21.53 -16.45 -8.54
N SER A 10 -20.51 -16.81 -7.77
CA SER A 10 -20.23 -16.12 -6.51
C SER A 10 -19.55 -14.81 -6.90
N ALA A 11 -20.36 -13.84 -7.28
CA ALA A 11 -20.02 -12.43 -7.15
C ALA A 11 -19.85 -12.14 -5.65
N ASN A 12 -18.70 -12.52 -5.12
CA ASN A 12 -18.22 -12.05 -3.83
C ASN A 12 -16.74 -11.71 -3.98
N GLY A 13 -16.52 -10.53 -4.57
CA GLY A 13 -15.26 -9.79 -4.51
C GLY A 13 -15.48 -8.44 -3.85
N SER A 14 -16.40 -8.35 -2.88
CA SER A 14 -16.50 -7.19 -1.99
C SER A 14 -15.72 -7.50 -0.71
N THR A 15 -14.40 -7.64 -0.86
CA THR A 15 -13.45 -7.65 0.25
C THR A 15 -12.54 -6.42 0.21
N ALA A 16 -13.12 -5.25 -0.11
CA ALA A 16 -12.49 -3.95 0.06
C ALA A 16 -12.48 -3.49 1.54
N GLY A 17 -12.19 -4.41 2.48
CA GLY A 17 -12.31 -4.12 3.92
C GLY A 17 -11.29 -4.82 4.82
N ALA A 18 -10.36 -5.61 4.26
CA ALA A 18 -9.30 -6.25 5.04
C ALA A 18 -7.90 -6.11 4.42
N ALA A 19 -7.79 -5.61 3.18
CA ALA A 19 -6.51 -5.29 2.54
C ALA A 19 -6.01 -3.87 2.87
N ALA A 20 -6.93 -2.94 3.15
CA ALA A 20 -6.61 -1.52 3.34
C ALA A 20 -5.56 -1.26 4.43
N SER A 21 -5.55 -2.02 5.53
CA SER A 21 -4.57 -1.83 6.61
C SER A 21 -3.16 -2.26 6.24
N ASN A 22 -3.01 -3.24 5.33
CA ASN A 22 -1.70 -3.66 4.84
C ASN A 22 -1.25 -2.73 3.71
N GLU A 23 -2.17 -2.31 2.85
CA GLU A 23 -1.89 -1.35 1.78
C GLU A 23 -1.35 -0.02 2.32
N GLN A 24 -1.85 0.47 3.47
CA GLN A 24 -1.33 1.70 4.09
C GLN A 24 0.14 1.56 4.53
N THR A 25 0.51 0.45 5.17
CA THR A 25 1.92 0.22 5.56
C THR A 25 2.82 -0.01 4.35
N TRP A 26 2.33 -0.55 3.24
CA TRP A 26 3.12 -0.72 2.02
C TRP A 26 3.27 0.59 1.25
N ASP A 27 2.22 1.42 1.21
CA ASP A 27 2.21 2.74 0.57
C ASP A 27 3.15 3.72 1.27
N ALA A 28 3.17 3.72 2.60
CA ALA A 28 4.13 4.49 3.39
C ALA A 28 5.57 4.11 3.02
N VAL A 29 5.87 2.81 3.01
CA VAL A 29 7.22 2.30 2.69
C VAL A 29 7.61 2.63 1.25
N GLU A 30 6.69 2.50 0.29
CA GLU A 30 6.91 2.86 -1.11
C GLU A 30 7.23 4.35 -1.26
N THR A 31 6.45 5.23 -0.62
CA THR A 31 6.68 6.68 -0.58
C THR A 31 8.02 7.04 0.05
N TYR A 32 8.40 6.35 1.13
CA TYR A 32 9.71 6.54 1.77
C TYR A 32 10.86 6.15 0.83
N PHE A 33 10.75 5.01 0.15
CA PHE A 33 11.76 4.59 -0.83
C PHE A 33 11.84 5.55 -2.02
N GLU A 34 10.72 6.04 -2.54
CA GLU A 34 10.72 7.05 -3.60
C GLU A 34 11.41 8.35 -3.15
N CYS A 35 11.07 8.85 -1.95
CA CYS A 35 11.70 10.04 -1.37
C CYS A 35 13.20 9.84 -1.14
N ILE A 36 13.61 8.70 -0.60
CA ILE A 36 15.02 8.35 -0.44
C ILE A 36 15.77 8.28 -1.78
N THR A 37 15.14 7.76 -2.83
CA THR A 37 15.81 7.66 -4.15
C THR A 37 16.00 9.01 -4.84
N THR A 38 15.23 10.01 -4.44
CA THR A 38 15.40 11.41 -4.89
C THR A 38 16.35 12.20 -4.00
N CYS A 39 16.48 11.81 -2.73
CA CYS A 39 17.51 12.28 -1.81
C CYS A 39 18.86 11.54 -2.00
N SER A 40 19.96 12.15 -1.57
CA SER A 40 21.18 11.38 -1.32
C SER A 40 21.04 10.67 0.04
N LEU A 41 21.33 9.37 0.12
CA LEU A 41 21.32 8.62 1.39
C LEU A 41 22.29 9.18 2.45
N ASP A 42 23.24 10.01 2.02
CA ASP A 42 24.20 10.72 2.87
C ASP A 42 23.63 12.04 3.44
N ASP A 43 22.61 12.61 2.79
CA ASP A 43 21.91 13.82 3.22
C ASP A 43 20.85 13.49 4.28
N GLY A 44 21.31 13.31 5.52
CA GLY A 44 20.44 12.96 6.66
C GLY A 44 19.30 13.95 6.92
N GLU A 45 19.44 15.22 6.51
CA GLU A 45 18.37 16.23 6.58
C GLU A 45 17.22 15.90 5.60
N CYS A 46 17.56 15.49 4.37
CA CYS A 46 16.60 15.04 3.36
C CYS A 46 15.86 13.77 3.81
N ILE A 47 16.59 12.80 4.36
CA ILE A 47 16.02 11.56 4.92
C ILE A 47 15.06 11.86 6.08
N THR A 48 15.42 12.78 6.98
CA THR A 48 14.58 13.14 8.13
C THR A 48 13.25 13.73 7.66
N GLN A 49 13.28 14.61 6.65
CA GLN A 49 12.07 15.20 6.07
C GLN A 49 11.19 14.15 5.37
N CYS A 50 11.76 13.12 4.75
CA CYS A 50 11.00 12.00 4.19
C CYS A 50 10.25 11.22 5.27
N VAL A 51 10.86 10.98 6.43
CA VAL A 51 10.22 10.26 7.55
C VAL A 51 9.13 11.11 8.21
N GLU A 52 9.35 12.41 8.38
CA GLU A 52 8.34 13.32 8.94
C GLU A 52 7.08 13.39 8.07
N GLN A 53 7.24 13.41 6.74
CA GLN A 53 6.11 13.38 5.79
C GLN A 53 5.28 12.09 5.91
N LEU A 54 5.95 10.93 6.03
CA LEU A 54 5.25 9.66 6.27
C LEU A 54 4.46 9.67 7.58
N ARG A 55 5.03 10.25 8.64
CA ARG A 55 4.39 10.29 9.95
C ARG A 55 3.11 11.13 9.95
N ASP A 56 3.09 12.23 9.20
CA ASP A 56 1.92 13.10 9.05
C ASP A 56 0.84 12.44 8.17
N ALA A 57 1.24 11.67 7.15
CA ALA A 57 0.34 10.95 6.26
C ALA A 57 -0.45 9.82 6.96
N GLU A 58 0.13 9.22 8.01
CA GLU A 58 -0.52 8.18 8.83
C GLU A 58 -1.53 8.77 9.85
N GLU A 59 -1.54 10.10 10.07
CA GLU A 59 -2.43 10.79 11.03
C GLU A 59 -3.71 11.38 10.39
N SER A 60 -4.01 11.11 9.10
CA SER A 60 -5.15 11.70 8.37
C SER A 60 -6.18 10.71 7.85
#